data_AF-A0A9X6LLT7-F1
#
_entry.id   AF-A0A9X6LLT7-F1
#
_cell.length_a   1.000
_cell.length_b   1.000
_cell.length_c   1.000
_cell.angle_alpha   90.00
_cell.angle_beta   90.00
_cell.angle_gamma   90.00
#
_symmetry.space_group_name_H-M   'P 1'
#
loop_
_entity.id
_entity.type
_entity.pdbx_description
1 polymer ?
#
loop_
_entity_poly.entity_id
_entity_poly.type
_entity_poly.pdbx_seq_one_letter_code
_entity_poly.pdbx_strand_id
1 'polypeptide(L)'
;MDVYEYLDHVNSKEDLLKFLVYLQKDFKVNKDEWENVEVETYLEALNSWLGSCESVYINQGEKFPENIPWKFIAQMLLAAAHYE
;
A
#
# COMPACT_ATOMS: atom_id res chain seq x y z
N MET A 1 -14.70 9.14 2.47
CA MET A 1 -14.59 8.05 1.49
C MET A 1 -13.86 6.93 2.17
N ASP A 2 -14.30 5.71 1.91
CA ASP A 2 -13.63 4.52 2.40
C ASP A 2 -12.24 4.38 1.74
N VAL A 3 -11.29 3.74 2.43
CA VAL A 3 -9.91 3.60 1.90
C VAL A 3 -9.87 2.67 0.69
N TYR A 4 -10.72 1.64 0.65
CA TYR A 4 -10.84 0.72 -0.47
C TYR A 4 -11.49 1.40 -1.67
N GLU A 5 -12.54 2.21 -1.45
CA GLU A 5 -13.12 3.05 -2.50
C GLU A 5 -12.11 4.04 -3.11
N TYR A 6 -11.19 4.58 -2.31
CA TYR A 6 -10.23 5.55 -2.81
C TYR A 6 -9.03 4.94 -3.56
N LEU A 7 -8.79 3.64 -3.40
CA LEU A 7 -7.67 2.95 -4.03
C LEU A 7 -7.62 3.17 -5.55
N ASP A 8 -8.77 3.02 -6.21
CA ASP A 8 -8.90 3.16 -7.67
C ASP A 8 -8.73 4.60 -8.17
N HIS A 9 -8.73 5.58 -7.26
CA HIS A 9 -8.54 7.00 -7.57
C HIS A 9 -7.09 7.45 -7.46
N VAL A 10 -6.17 6.63 -6.94
CA VAL A 10 -4.77 7.02 -6.74
C VAL A 10 -4.01 7.05 -8.07
N ASN A 11 -3.90 8.25 -8.65
CA ASN A 11 -3.24 8.46 -9.96
C ASN A 11 -2.16 9.56 -9.91
N SER A 12 -1.92 10.16 -8.75
CA SER A 12 -0.96 11.25 -8.56
C SER A 12 -0.34 11.20 -7.17
N LYS A 13 0.70 12.02 -6.94
CA LYS A 13 1.30 12.22 -5.61
C LYS A 13 0.27 12.78 -4.64
N GLU A 14 -0.54 13.74 -5.07
CA GLU A 14 -1.58 14.37 -4.26
C GLU A 14 -2.65 13.36 -3.84
N ASP A 15 -3.00 12.41 -4.73
CA ASP A 15 -3.91 11.33 -4.38
C ASP A 15 -3.27 10.33 -3.41
N LEU A 16 -1.99 9.99 -3.59
CA LEU A 16 -1.28 9.13 -2.64
C LEU A 16 -1.22 9.75 -1.24
N LEU A 17 -0.98 11.06 -1.13
CA LEU A 17 -1.00 11.77 0.15
C LEU A 17 -2.37 11.66 0.85
N LYS A 18 -3.47 11.83 0.09
CA LYS A 18 -4.83 11.65 0.62
C LYS A 18 -5.10 10.19 0.99
N PHE A 19 -4.64 9.24 0.18
CA PHE A 19 -4.78 7.81 0.46
C PHE A 19 -4.10 7.44 1.78
N LEU A 20 -2.89 7.93 2.03
CA LEU A 20 -2.19 7.72 3.31
C LEU A 20 -2.98 8.27 4.51
N VAL A 21 -3.62 9.43 4.38
CA VAL A 21 -4.50 9.98 5.42
C VAL A 21 -5.71 9.07 5.65
N TYR A 22 -6.32 8.53 4.58
CA TYR A 22 -7.44 7.61 4.71
C TYR A 22 -7.04 6.27 5.30
N LEU A 23 -5.90 5.71 4.90
CA LEU A 23 -5.36 4.47 5.46
C LEU A 23 -5.04 4.60 6.94
N GLN A 24 -4.43 5.71 7.35
CA GLN A 24 -4.19 6.01 8.77
C GLN A 24 -5.48 6.15 9.57
N LYS A 25 -6.52 6.75 8.97
CA LYS A 25 -7.84 6.88 9.60
C LYS A 25 -8.51 5.51 9.73
N ASP A 26 -8.46 4.70 8.68
CA ASP A 26 -9.00 3.35 8.67
C ASP A 26 -8.34 2.49 9.77
N PHE A 27 -7.00 2.46 9.82
CA PHE A 27 -6.27 1.76 10.88
C PHE A 27 -6.65 2.23 12.29
N LYS A 28 -6.89 3.52 12.50
CA LYS A 28 -7.28 4.06 13.81
C LYS A 28 -8.69 3.67 14.24
N VAL A 29 -9.62 3.58 13.29
CA VAL A 29 -11.04 3.33 13.56
C VAL A 29 -11.34 1.83 13.59
N ASN A 30 -10.71 1.07 12.69
CA ASN A 30 -10.98 -0.33 12.41
C ASN A 30 -9.80 -1.23 12.82
N LYS A 31 -8.99 -0.82 13.80
CA LYS A 31 -7.76 -1.54 14.20
C LYS A 31 -7.99 -3.03 14.48
N ASP A 32 -9.12 -3.37 15.08
CA ASP A 32 -9.47 -4.75 15.45
C ASP A 32 -9.77 -5.64 14.22
N GLU A 33 -10.02 -5.04 13.05
CA GLU A 33 -10.21 -5.75 11.78
C GLU A 33 -8.88 -5.97 11.02
N TRP A 34 -7.80 -5.29 11.43
CA TRP A 34 -6.50 -5.43 10.80
C TRP A 34 -5.74 -6.63 11.36
N GLU A 35 -5.29 -7.51 10.47
CA GLU A 35 -4.49 -8.69 10.84
C GLU A 35 -3.03 -8.30 11.19
N ASN A 36 -2.47 -7.31 10.51
CA ASN A 36 -1.06 -6.91 10.61
C ASN A 36 -0.94 -5.51 11.25
N VAL A 37 -0.97 -5.45 12.58
CA VAL A 37 -1.00 -4.18 13.33
C VAL A 37 0.36 -3.68 13.79
N GLU A 38 1.38 -4.55 13.78
CA GLU A 38 2.76 -4.21 14.11
C GLU A 38 3.56 -3.97 12.83
N VAL A 39 4.52 -3.03 12.89
CA VAL A 39 5.33 -2.65 11.73
C VAL A 39 6.03 -3.87 11.10
N GLU A 40 6.56 -4.77 11.93
CA GLU A 40 7.19 -6.02 11.47
C GLU A 40 6.22 -6.87 10.64
N THR A 41 5.07 -7.22 11.22
CA THR A 41 4.04 -8.03 10.53
C THR A 41 3.49 -7.36 9.27
N TYR A 42 3.35 -6.03 9.28
CA TYR A 42 2.87 -5.28 8.13
C TYR A 42 3.88 -5.31 6.96
N LEU A 43 5.18 -5.21 7.26
CA LEU A 43 6.24 -5.32 6.26
C LEU A 43 6.40 -6.76 5.73
N GLU A 44 6.21 -7.77 6.58
CA GLU A 44 6.18 -9.18 6.16
C GLU A 44 5.02 -9.47 5.20
N ALA A 45 3.83 -8.95 5.50
CA ALA A 45 2.66 -9.05 4.65
C ALA A 45 2.87 -8.34 3.31
N LEU A 46 3.46 -7.14 3.32
CA LEU A 46 3.82 -6.40 2.10
C LEU A 46 4.81 -7.16 1.22
N ASN A 47 5.85 -7.77 1.82
CA ASN A 47 6.82 -8.59 1.11
C ASN A 47 6.16 -9.84 0.47
N SER A 48 5.28 -10.51 1.22
CA SER A 48 4.56 -11.70 0.76
C SER A 48 3.60 -11.37 -0.40
N TRP A 49 2.90 -10.23 -0.30
CA TRP A 49 2.04 -9.75 -1.39
C TRP A 49 2.87 -9.39 -2.62
N LEU A 50 3.96 -8.62 -2.49
CA LEU A 50 4.84 -8.27 -3.63
C LEU A 50 5.39 -9.52 -4.33
N GLY A 51 5.78 -10.55 -3.58
CA GLY A 51 6.27 -11.82 -4.15
C GLY A 51 5.23 -12.63 -4.92
N SER A 52 3.94 -12.33 -4.78
CA SER A 52 2.84 -13.07 -5.40
C SER A 52 1.89 -12.22 -6.26
N CYS A 53 2.04 -10.89 -6.25
CA CYS A 53 1.08 -9.96 -6.83
C CYS A 53 0.88 -10.16 -8.34
N GLU A 54 1.91 -10.52 -9.11
CA GLU A 54 1.77 -10.79 -10.55
C GLU A 54 0.70 -11.84 -10.86
N SER A 55 0.61 -12.88 -10.02
CA SER A 55 -0.41 -13.93 -10.16
C SER A 55 -1.83 -13.39 -9.98
N VAL A 56 -2.01 -12.37 -9.13
CA VAL A 56 -3.30 -11.71 -8.90
C VAL A 56 -3.77 -11.00 -10.17
N TYR A 57 -2.89 -10.22 -10.81
CA TYR A 57 -3.21 -9.54 -12.07
C TYR A 57 -3.50 -10.53 -13.20
N ILE A 58 -2.69 -11.58 -13.32
CA ILE A 58 -2.89 -12.64 -14.33
C ILE A 58 -4.27 -13.30 -14.15
N ASN A 59 -4.63 -13.67 -12.92
CA ASN A 59 -5.91 -14.32 -12.63
C ASN A 59 -7.12 -13.42 -12.89
N GLN A 60 -6.96 -12.11 -12.77
CA GLN A 60 -8.01 -11.12 -13.06
C GLN A 60 -8.06 -10.73 -14.55
N GLY A 61 -7.14 -11.24 -15.38
CA GLY A 61 -7.02 -10.84 -16.78
C GLY A 61 -6.51 -9.40 -16.96
N GLU A 62 -5.92 -8.83 -15.91
CA GLU A 62 -5.38 -7.48 -15.90
C GLU A 62 -3.90 -7.48 -16.24
N LYS A 63 -3.43 -6.37 -16.82
CA LYS A 63 -2.02 -6.18 -17.12
C LYS A 63 -1.30 -5.73 -15.86
N PHE A 64 -0.25 -6.45 -15.48
CA PHE A 64 0.64 -6.00 -14.41
C PHE A 64 1.23 -4.61 -14.75
N PRO A 65 1.31 -3.67 -13.78
CA PRO A 65 1.79 -2.33 -14.06
C PRO A 65 3.23 -2.34 -14.57
N GLU A 66 3.48 -1.57 -15.63
CA GLU A 66 4.82 -1.38 -16.20
C GLU A 66 5.47 -0.11 -15.65
N ASN A 67 6.80 -0.04 -15.67
CA ASN A 67 7.58 1.13 -15.25
C ASN A 67 7.39 1.55 -13.78
N ILE A 68 7.15 0.58 -12.89
CA ILE A 68 7.05 0.82 -11.44
C ILE A 68 8.38 1.42 -10.94
N PRO A 69 8.36 2.59 -10.27
CA PRO A 69 9.57 3.25 -9.78
C PRO A 69 10.07 2.62 -8.47
N TRP A 70 10.47 1.34 -8.50
CA TRP A 70 10.81 0.53 -7.32
C TRP A 70 11.75 1.21 -6.33
N LYS A 71 12.79 1.89 -6.83
CA LYS A 71 13.74 2.62 -5.98
C LYS A 71 13.06 3.75 -5.19
N PHE A 72 12.12 4.46 -5.79
CA PHE A 72 11.39 5.54 -5.13
C PHE A 72 10.50 4.99 -4.01
N ILE A 73 9.84 3.85 -4.24
CA ILE A 73 9.04 3.16 -3.21
C ILE A 73 9.93 2.74 -2.04
N ALA A 74 11.09 2.13 -2.30
CA ALA A 74 12.05 1.76 -1.27
C ALA A 74 12.58 2.98 -0.48
N GLN A 75 12.83 4.11 -1.16
CA GLN A 75 13.22 5.36 -0.52
C GLN A 75 12.13 5.89 0.41
N MET A 76 10.85 5.83 0.02
CA MET A 76 9.74 6.23 0.90
C MET A 76 9.68 5.39 2.17
N LEU A 77 9.85 4.07 2.06
CA LEU A 77 9.85 3.17 3.22
C LEU A 77 11.00 3.49 4.18
N LEU A 78 12.21 3.71 3.65
CA LEU A 78 13.37 4.10 4.46
C LEU A 78 13.23 5.49 5.08
N ALA A 79 12.66 6.44 4.34
CA ALA A 79 12.39 7.79 4.84
C ALA A 79 11.45 7.76 6.06
N ALA A 80 10.33 7.04 5.94
CA ALA A 80 9.34 6.90 7.01
C ALA A 80 9.88 6.15 8.25
N ALA A 81 10.86 5.25 8.07
CA ALA A 81 11.46 4.51 9.18
C ALA A 81 12.48 5.33 9.99
N HIS A 82 13.08 6.37 9.41
CA HIS A 82 14.28 7.01 9.97
C HIS A 82 14.30 8.54 10.00
N TYR A 83 13.53 9.22 9.15
CA TYR A 83 13.71 10.66 8.88
C TYR A 83 12.46 11.51 9.10
N GLU A 84 11.31 11.08 8.58
CA GLU A 84 10.04 11.85 8.58
C GLU A 84 9.09 11.44 9.71
#